data_AF-A0A9W9CAL0-F1
#
_entry.id   AF-A0A9W9CAL0-F1
#
_cell.length_a   1.000
_cell.length_b   1.000
_cell.length_c   1.000
_cell.angle_alpha   90.00
_cell.angle_beta   90.00
_cell.angle_gamma   90.00
#
_symmetry.space_group_name_H-M   'P 1'
#
loop_
_entity.id
_entity.type
_entity.pdbx_description
1 polymer ?
#
loop_
_entity_poly.entity_id
_entity_poly.type
_entity_poly.pdbx_seq_one_letter_code
_entity_poly.pdbx_strand_id
1 'polypeptide(L)'
;MAVYNTLPTTAKGKIEPFEIHIEEHKLQDLNTLVRLSPIVQATYENQKERASESHTFGITREWLIEAKKYWETDFNWRTQEAHLNTFPHYKASITDDDGRTYTIHFCALFSRSPTAVPLARLSGWPCTFVESLPLLTLLQQKYSPEKLPYHVILPSQVGWAFSSPPPLDKDWSYADSARILHKLMTATLGFEKYAVSGGDIGAGIGRIMASSYREVSAFHTNHNQMPRPDDATHEVLEAFEKEGVSRGEEFLSTGTAYGRMAGTRPGTLGRCWRRRLLRCWLG
;
A
#
# COMPACT_ATOMS: atom_id res chain seq x y z
N MET A 1 -21.80 3.07 -16.88
CA MET A 1 -21.26 2.02 -15.99
C MET A 1 -22.09 1.99 -14.71
N ALA A 2 -22.03 0.92 -13.91
CA ALA A 2 -22.76 0.87 -12.64
C ALA A 2 -22.08 1.75 -11.58
N VAL A 3 -22.88 2.34 -10.68
CA VAL A 3 -22.46 3.46 -9.83
C VAL A 3 -22.25 3.01 -8.39
N TYR A 4 -20.98 2.85 -7.99
CA TYR A 4 -20.54 2.36 -6.67
C TYR A 4 -20.22 3.48 -5.67
N ASN A 5 -20.57 4.73 -5.99
CA ASN A 5 -20.18 5.92 -5.22
C ASN A 5 -21.20 6.36 -4.15
N THR A 6 -22.30 5.62 -3.99
CA THR A 6 -23.34 5.91 -2.99
C THR A 6 -22.80 5.52 -1.61
N LEU A 7 -22.55 6.52 -0.73
CA LEU A 7 -22.08 6.24 0.64
C LEU A 7 -23.09 5.37 1.41
N PRO A 8 -22.65 4.52 2.34
CA PRO A 8 -23.54 3.77 3.23
C PRO A 8 -24.40 4.72 4.05
N THR A 9 -25.67 4.35 4.31
CA THR A 9 -26.58 5.13 5.18
C THR A 9 -26.11 5.22 6.63
N THR A 10 -25.13 4.41 7.02
CA THR A 10 -24.46 4.45 8.33
C THR A 10 -23.45 5.59 8.47
N ALA A 11 -22.97 6.18 7.36
CA ALA A 11 -21.88 7.14 7.36
C ALA A 11 -22.22 8.44 8.11
N LYS A 12 -21.29 8.88 8.97
CA LYS A 12 -21.47 9.98 9.95
C LYS A 12 -20.35 11.03 9.91
N GLY A 13 -19.16 10.67 9.43
CA GLY A 13 -18.01 11.58 9.40
C GLY A 13 -17.99 12.48 8.17
N LYS A 14 -17.12 13.51 8.19
CA LYS A 14 -16.90 14.39 7.04
C LYS A 14 -16.14 13.63 5.94
N ILE A 15 -16.88 13.18 4.92
CA ILE A 15 -16.37 12.49 3.74
C ILE A 15 -16.65 13.36 2.51
N GLU A 16 -15.60 13.71 1.77
CA GLU A 16 -15.69 14.47 0.52
C GLU A 16 -15.26 13.56 -0.65
N PRO A 17 -15.98 13.55 -1.79
CA PRO A 17 -15.48 12.93 -3.01
C PRO A 17 -14.14 13.54 -3.42
N PHE A 18 -13.26 12.71 -3.96
CA PHE A 18 -11.94 13.12 -4.44
C PHE A 18 -11.76 12.65 -5.88
N GLU A 19 -11.07 13.46 -6.68
CA GLU A 19 -10.62 13.12 -8.02
C GLU A 19 -9.10 13.32 -8.06
N ILE A 20 -8.37 12.38 -8.63
CA ILE A 20 -6.91 12.49 -8.74
C ILE A 20 -6.62 13.43 -9.91
N HIS A 21 -6.06 14.59 -9.59
CA HIS A 21 -5.50 15.52 -10.57
C HIS A 21 -4.09 15.95 -10.13
N ILE A 22 -3.09 15.59 -10.93
CA ILE A 22 -1.72 16.07 -10.78
C ILE A 22 -1.49 17.27 -11.69
N GLU A 23 -1.18 18.42 -11.10
CA GLU A 23 -0.82 19.64 -11.81
C GLU A 23 0.22 19.41 -12.91
N GLU A 24 -0.01 19.97 -14.10
CA GLU A 24 0.83 19.72 -15.28
C GLU A 24 2.31 20.10 -15.06
N HIS A 25 2.60 21.16 -14.28
CA HIS A 25 3.97 21.52 -13.93
C HIS A 25 4.71 20.39 -13.18
N LYS A 26 4.02 19.56 -12.39
CA LYS A 26 4.63 18.42 -11.66
C LYS A 26 4.99 17.28 -12.60
N LEU A 27 4.27 17.13 -13.71
CA LEU A 27 4.60 16.15 -14.76
C LEU A 27 5.78 16.65 -15.60
N GLN A 28 5.84 17.95 -15.89
CA GLN A 28 6.98 18.60 -16.54
C GLN A 28 8.26 18.55 -15.67
N ASP A 29 8.12 18.76 -14.36
CA ASP A 29 9.19 18.56 -13.37
C ASP A 29 9.66 17.10 -13.35
N LEU A 30 8.73 16.13 -13.29
CA LEU A 30 9.05 14.70 -13.33
C LEU A 30 9.85 14.35 -14.59
N ASN A 31 9.34 14.70 -15.78
CA ASN A 31 10.00 14.41 -17.05
C ASN A 31 11.37 15.07 -17.15
N THR A 32 11.50 16.30 -16.63
CA THR A 32 12.79 17.02 -16.55
C THR A 32 13.77 16.33 -15.60
N LEU A 33 13.31 15.89 -14.43
CA LEU A 33 14.13 15.17 -13.46
C LEU A 33 14.57 13.79 -13.96
N VAL A 34 13.70 13.04 -14.65
CA VAL A 34 14.05 11.76 -15.30
C VAL A 34 15.12 11.99 -16.35
N ARG A 35 14.91 12.97 -17.25
CA ARG A 35 15.87 13.31 -18.30
C ARG A 35 17.25 13.69 -17.75
N LEU A 36 17.28 14.53 -16.72
CA LEU A 36 18.50 14.99 -16.04
C LEU A 36 19.07 13.99 -15.02
N SER A 37 18.47 12.81 -14.84
CA SER A 37 19.02 11.75 -13.99
C SER A 37 20.11 10.99 -14.75
N PRO A 38 21.36 10.95 -14.25
CA PRO A 38 22.41 10.15 -14.87
C PRO A 38 22.15 8.67 -14.61
N ILE A 39 22.42 7.84 -15.63
CA ILE A 39 22.58 6.39 -15.44
C ILE A 39 23.95 6.15 -14.82
N VAL A 40 24.03 5.25 -13.83
CA VAL A 40 25.31 4.87 -13.22
C VAL A 40 26.27 4.25 -14.25
N GLN A 41 27.58 4.32 -13.99
CA GLN A 41 28.56 3.63 -14.82
C GLN A 41 28.38 2.10 -14.71
N ALA A 42 28.87 1.37 -15.71
CA ALA A 42 28.94 -0.08 -15.61
C ALA A 42 29.97 -0.45 -14.52
N THR A 43 29.58 -1.33 -13.61
CA THR A 43 30.45 -1.88 -12.57
C THR A 43 30.55 -3.40 -12.75
N TYR A 44 30.99 -4.15 -11.74
CA TYR A 44 30.92 -5.63 -11.77
C TYR A 44 29.49 -6.10 -11.45
N GLU A 45 28.88 -5.45 -10.48
CA GLU A 45 27.62 -5.79 -9.81
C GLU A 45 26.39 -5.58 -10.70
N ASN A 46 26.39 -4.54 -11.52
CA ASN A 46 25.21 -4.11 -12.30
C ASN A 46 25.15 -4.64 -13.75
N GLN A 47 25.93 -5.68 -14.06
CA GLN A 47 25.97 -6.32 -15.38
C GLN A 47 24.75 -7.25 -15.60
N LYS A 48 24.35 -7.48 -16.86
CA LYS A 48 23.17 -8.30 -17.22
C LYS A 48 23.36 -9.75 -16.77
N GLU A 49 24.56 -10.24 -16.95
CA GLU A 49 25.05 -11.59 -16.66
C GLU A 49 24.89 -11.97 -15.18
N ARG A 50 24.93 -10.97 -14.28
CA ARG A 50 24.75 -11.14 -12.83
C ARG A 50 23.29 -11.32 -12.40
N ALA A 51 22.31 -10.99 -13.25
CA ALA A 51 20.89 -11.13 -12.92
C ALA A 51 20.40 -12.59 -12.88
N SER A 52 21.15 -13.50 -13.51
CA SER A 52 20.86 -14.94 -13.54
C SER A 52 21.75 -15.77 -12.60
N GLU A 53 22.61 -15.14 -11.82
CA GLU A 53 23.45 -15.82 -10.83
C GLU A 53 22.66 -16.02 -9.51
N SER A 54 23.02 -17.04 -8.73
CA SER A 54 22.34 -17.37 -7.47
C SER A 54 22.44 -16.27 -6.40
N HIS A 55 23.32 -15.30 -6.58
CA HIS A 55 23.41 -14.09 -5.78
C HIS A 55 23.45 -12.88 -6.72
N THR A 56 22.35 -12.14 -6.79
CA THR A 56 22.26 -10.89 -7.56
C THR A 56 22.56 -9.67 -6.67
N PHE A 57 22.97 -8.56 -7.28
CA PHE A 57 23.30 -7.32 -6.56
C PHE A 57 22.19 -6.25 -6.66
N GLY A 58 20.96 -6.66 -6.95
CA GLY A 58 19.84 -5.78 -7.29
C GLY A 58 19.72 -5.54 -8.79
N ILE A 59 19.19 -4.37 -9.18
CA ILE A 59 18.88 -4.05 -10.59
C ILE A 59 20.11 -3.97 -11.49
N THR A 60 19.95 -4.43 -12.74
CA THR A 60 20.99 -4.28 -13.76
C THR A 60 20.99 -2.86 -14.34
N ARG A 61 22.14 -2.46 -14.86
CA ARG A 61 22.30 -1.20 -15.60
C ARG A 61 21.49 -1.18 -16.89
N GLU A 62 21.31 -2.33 -17.54
CA GLU A 62 20.46 -2.48 -18.73
C GLU A 62 18.99 -2.20 -18.40
N TRP A 63 18.45 -2.87 -17.37
CA TRP A 63 17.09 -2.62 -16.89
C TRP A 63 16.88 -1.14 -16.53
N LEU A 64 17.86 -0.49 -15.89
CA LEU A 64 17.74 0.93 -15.54
C LEU A 64 17.75 1.86 -16.77
N ILE A 65 18.43 1.48 -17.86
CA ILE A 65 18.39 2.19 -19.14
C ILE A 65 17.03 2.02 -19.81
N GLU A 66 16.49 0.81 -19.84
CA GLU A 66 15.17 0.53 -20.43
C GLU A 66 14.05 1.20 -19.63
N ALA A 67 14.08 1.09 -18.31
CA ALA A 67 13.12 1.73 -17.40
C ALA A 67 13.21 3.27 -17.44
N LYS A 68 14.41 3.85 -17.64
CA LYS A 68 14.55 5.29 -17.92
C LYS A 68 13.93 5.64 -19.26
N LYS A 69 14.29 4.94 -20.34
CA LYS A 69 13.79 5.20 -21.71
C LYS A 69 12.26 5.17 -21.72
N TYR A 70 11.64 4.12 -21.19
CA TYR A 70 10.18 4.01 -21.05
C TYR A 70 9.55 5.21 -20.31
N TRP A 71 10.25 5.78 -19.30
CA TRP A 71 9.86 7.00 -18.58
C TRP A 71 10.29 8.32 -19.25
N GLU A 72 10.86 8.28 -20.45
CA GLU A 72 11.10 9.44 -21.31
C GLU A 72 10.20 9.42 -22.57
N THR A 73 9.83 8.24 -23.07
CA THR A 73 9.09 8.09 -24.35
C THR A 73 7.65 7.61 -24.24
N ASP A 74 7.34 6.66 -23.35
CA ASP A 74 6.12 5.85 -23.45
C ASP A 74 5.17 5.97 -22.23
N PHE A 75 5.70 6.36 -21.07
CA PHE A 75 4.91 6.50 -19.85
C PHE A 75 4.06 7.78 -19.85
N ASN A 76 2.75 7.61 -20.01
CA ASN A 76 1.78 8.70 -19.91
C ASN A 76 1.04 8.68 -18.55
N TRP A 77 1.32 9.65 -17.68
CA TRP A 77 0.61 9.78 -16.40
C TRP A 77 -0.90 10.02 -16.58
N ARG A 78 -1.34 10.80 -17.57
CA ARG A 78 -2.78 11.10 -17.78
C ARG A 78 -3.58 9.83 -18.11
N THR A 79 -2.96 8.86 -18.79
CA THR A 79 -3.57 7.53 -19.01
C THR A 79 -3.76 6.76 -17.70
N GLN A 80 -2.79 6.84 -16.78
CA GLN A 80 -2.89 6.19 -15.46
C GLN A 80 -3.91 6.92 -14.58
N GLU A 81 -3.84 8.24 -14.51
CA GLU A 81 -4.77 9.11 -13.77
C GLU A 81 -6.24 8.89 -14.18
N ALA A 82 -6.50 8.85 -15.50
CA ALA A 82 -7.82 8.52 -16.03
C ALA A 82 -8.28 7.10 -15.65
N HIS A 83 -7.38 6.11 -15.60
CA HIS A 83 -7.70 4.76 -15.12
C HIS A 83 -8.00 4.73 -13.62
N LEU A 84 -7.20 5.42 -12.79
CA LEU A 84 -7.43 5.50 -11.34
C LEU A 84 -8.80 6.13 -11.06
N ASN A 85 -9.13 7.24 -11.73
CA ASN A 85 -10.42 7.93 -11.61
C ASN A 85 -11.63 7.13 -12.16
N THR A 86 -11.45 5.91 -12.69
CA THR A 86 -12.60 5.00 -12.95
C THR A 86 -13.18 4.38 -11.68
N PHE A 87 -12.48 4.47 -10.54
CA PHE A 87 -12.95 4.01 -9.24
C PHE A 87 -13.40 5.17 -8.34
N PRO A 88 -14.40 5.00 -7.46
CA PRO A 88 -14.79 6.03 -6.51
C PRO A 88 -13.69 6.33 -5.49
N HIS A 89 -13.23 7.57 -5.46
CA HIS A 89 -12.21 8.10 -4.55
C HIS A 89 -12.82 9.12 -3.58
N TYR A 90 -12.28 9.15 -2.35
CA TYR A 90 -12.75 10.03 -1.28
C TYR A 90 -11.61 10.51 -0.38
N LYS A 91 -11.87 11.58 0.37
CA LYS A 91 -11.09 12.03 1.52
C LYS A 91 -11.98 12.18 2.73
N ALA A 92 -11.59 11.55 3.84
CA ALA A 92 -12.22 11.71 5.15
C ALA A 92 -11.38 12.59 6.07
N SER A 93 -12.03 13.39 6.91
CA SER A 93 -11.38 14.09 8.03
C SER A 93 -11.52 13.25 9.30
N ILE A 94 -10.41 12.71 9.81
CA ILE A 94 -10.37 11.82 11.00
C ILE A 94 -9.68 12.54 12.15
N THR A 95 -10.39 12.78 13.25
CA THR A 95 -9.81 13.39 14.46
C THR A 95 -9.23 12.31 15.39
N ASP A 96 -7.93 12.44 15.65
CA ASP A 96 -7.12 11.68 16.61
C ASP A 96 -7.56 12.00 18.05
N ASP A 97 -7.19 11.15 19.01
CA ASP A 97 -7.53 11.26 20.42
C ASP A 97 -6.77 12.43 21.12
N ASP A 98 -5.70 12.92 20.49
CA ASP A 98 -5.04 14.19 20.83
C ASP A 98 -5.73 15.43 20.23
N GLY A 99 -6.87 15.25 19.56
CA GLY A 99 -7.64 16.32 18.89
C GLY A 99 -7.11 16.73 17.52
N ARG A 100 -6.03 16.12 17.01
CA ARG A 100 -5.47 16.46 15.69
C ARG A 100 -6.25 15.80 14.56
N THR A 101 -6.61 16.56 13.53
CA THR A 101 -7.32 16.02 12.36
C THR A 101 -6.35 15.62 11.25
N TYR A 102 -6.46 14.38 10.79
CA TYR A 102 -5.75 13.83 9.64
C TYR A 102 -6.70 13.68 8.45
N THR A 103 -6.22 13.92 7.24
CA THR A 103 -6.98 13.72 6.00
C THR A 103 -6.64 12.36 5.43
N ILE A 104 -7.58 11.42 5.44
CA ILE A 104 -7.37 10.05 4.97
C ILE A 104 -8.03 9.87 3.61
N HIS A 105 -7.21 9.65 2.59
CA HIS A 105 -7.67 9.22 1.28
C HIS A 105 -8.05 7.74 1.29
N PHE A 106 -9.14 7.40 0.62
CA PHE A 106 -9.47 6.00 0.30
C PHE A 106 -10.16 5.88 -1.06
N CYS A 107 -9.90 4.76 -1.74
CA CYS A 107 -10.69 4.28 -2.87
C CYS A 107 -11.73 3.27 -2.35
N ALA A 108 -12.94 3.23 -2.91
CA ALA A 108 -13.98 2.30 -2.44
C ALA A 108 -14.95 1.82 -3.51
N LEU A 109 -15.50 0.61 -3.31
CA LEU A 109 -16.76 0.18 -3.90
C LEU A 109 -17.80 0.03 -2.79
N PHE A 110 -18.82 0.89 -2.79
CA PHE A 110 -19.94 0.72 -1.88
C PHE A 110 -21.06 -0.11 -2.53
N SER A 111 -21.54 -1.10 -1.79
CA SER A 111 -22.76 -1.83 -2.10
C SER A 111 -24.00 -1.03 -1.70
N ARG A 112 -25.14 -1.41 -2.28
CA ARG A 112 -26.50 -1.00 -1.90
C ARG A 112 -27.28 -2.13 -1.22
N SER A 113 -26.68 -3.31 -1.05
CA SER A 113 -27.28 -4.39 -0.26
C SER A 113 -27.22 -4.04 1.24
N PRO A 114 -28.33 -4.14 1.99
CA PRO A 114 -28.36 -3.88 3.43
C PRO A 114 -27.60 -4.93 4.26
N THR A 115 -27.15 -6.03 3.63
CA THR A 115 -26.38 -7.11 4.27
C THR A 115 -24.92 -7.17 3.78
N ALA A 116 -24.44 -6.14 3.08
CA ALA A 116 -23.08 -6.12 2.56
C ALA A 116 -22.03 -6.02 3.69
N VAL A 117 -21.09 -6.97 3.73
CA VAL A 117 -20.04 -7.01 4.78
C VAL A 117 -19.01 -5.91 4.50
N PRO A 118 -18.73 -4.99 5.45
CA PRO A 118 -17.68 -4.00 5.25
C PRO A 118 -16.29 -4.64 5.37
N LEU A 119 -15.40 -4.33 4.43
CA LEU A 119 -14.06 -4.88 4.31
C LEU A 119 -13.04 -3.76 4.06
N ALA A 120 -12.12 -3.56 4.99
CA ALA A 120 -10.92 -2.75 4.75
C ALA A 120 -9.81 -3.64 4.20
N ARG A 121 -9.18 -3.27 3.08
CA ARG A 121 -7.94 -3.90 2.60
C ARG A 121 -6.75 -2.95 2.70
N LEU A 122 -5.74 -3.36 3.45
CA LEU A 122 -4.57 -2.57 3.82
C LEU A 122 -3.35 -2.95 2.98
N SER A 123 -2.84 -1.98 2.22
CA SER A 123 -1.59 -2.07 1.46
C SER A 123 -0.34 -2.03 2.35
N GLY A 124 0.73 -2.63 1.85
CA GLY A 124 2.09 -2.55 2.39
C GLY A 124 3.06 -1.77 1.47
N TRP A 125 4.31 -1.63 1.89
CA TRP A 125 5.35 -0.90 1.16
C TRP A 125 6.07 -1.84 0.16
N PRO A 126 6.45 -1.38 -1.04
CA PRO A 126 6.34 -0.01 -1.56
C PRO A 126 5.01 0.27 -2.29
N CYS A 127 4.03 -0.61 -2.16
CA CYS A 127 2.74 -0.50 -2.80
C CYS A 127 1.88 0.63 -2.21
N THR A 128 0.71 0.82 -2.83
CA THR A 128 -0.37 1.70 -2.36
C THR A 128 -1.69 1.03 -2.70
N PHE A 129 -2.83 1.67 -2.39
CA PHE A 129 -4.18 1.19 -2.75
C PHE A 129 -4.32 0.69 -4.21
N VAL A 130 -3.49 1.20 -5.12
CA VAL A 130 -3.38 0.81 -6.54
C VAL A 130 -3.20 -0.70 -6.72
N GLU A 131 -2.50 -1.38 -5.80
CA GLU A 131 -2.31 -2.85 -5.83
C GLU A 131 -3.65 -3.63 -5.87
N SER A 132 -4.71 -3.03 -5.33
CA SER A 132 -6.00 -3.67 -5.08
C SER A 132 -7.07 -3.26 -6.09
N LEU A 133 -6.75 -2.41 -7.07
CA LEU A 133 -7.67 -2.04 -8.14
C LEU A 133 -8.07 -3.23 -9.03
N PRO A 134 -7.19 -4.21 -9.35
CA PRO A 134 -7.60 -5.43 -10.05
C PRO A 134 -8.69 -6.22 -9.30
N LEU A 135 -8.66 -6.24 -7.96
CA LEU A 135 -9.73 -6.83 -7.15
C LEU A 135 -11.04 -6.04 -7.30
N LEU A 136 -10.99 -4.70 -7.33
CA LEU A 136 -12.17 -3.87 -7.57
C LEU A 136 -12.74 -4.13 -8.98
N THR A 137 -11.91 -4.21 -10.01
CA THR A 137 -12.32 -4.56 -11.38
C THR A 137 -13.05 -5.91 -11.44
N LEU A 138 -12.49 -6.96 -10.81
CA LEU A 138 -13.12 -8.28 -10.75
C LEU A 138 -14.48 -8.26 -10.02
N LEU A 139 -14.62 -7.45 -8.97
CA LEU A 139 -15.89 -7.27 -8.26
C LEU A 139 -16.92 -6.51 -9.12
N GLN A 140 -16.51 -5.45 -9.82
CA GLN A 140 -17.36 -4.69 -10.74
C GLN A 140 -17.81 -5.49 -11.97
N GLN A 141 -17.01 -6.47 -12.42
CA GLN A 141 -17.38 -7.40 -13.49
C GLN A 141 -18.38 -8.47 -13.04
N LYS A 142 -18.31 -8.89 -11.77
CA LYS A 142 -19.09 -10.02 -11.23
C LYS A 142 -20.41 -9.62 -10.56
N TYR A 143 -20.52 -8.40 -10.04
CA TYR A 143 -21.67 -7.91 -9.29
C TYR A 143 -22.16 -6.55 -9.83
N SER A 144 -23.40 -6.17 -9.52
CA SER A 144 -23.85 -4.77 -9.55
C SER A 144 -23.82 -4.18 -8.14
N PRO A 145 -23.91 -2.85 -7.94
CA PRO A 145 -23.97 -2.25 -6.61
C PRO A 145 -25.03 -2.87 -5.70
N GLU A 146 -26.18 -3.26 -6.26
CA GLU A 146 -27.32 -3.88 -5.55
C GLU A 146 -27.05 -5.35 -5.15
N LYS A 147 -26.10 -6.01 -5.82
CA LYS A 147 -25.77 -7.43 -5.61
C LYS A 147 -24.37 -7.67 -5.03
N LEU A 148 -23.57 -6.62 -4.88
CA LEU A 148 -22.21 -6.68 -4.33
C LEU A 148 -22.30 -7.08 -2.84
N PRO A 149 -21.75 -8.22 -2.41
CA PRO A 149 -21.91 -8.68 -1.03
C PRO A 149 -21.02 -7.95 -0.01
N TYR A 150 -20.26 -6.93 -0.45
CA TYR A 150 -19.26 -6.23 0.36
C TYR A 150 -19.32 -4.71 0.16
N HIS A 151 -18.99 -3.93 1.20
CA HIS A 151 -18.42 -2.59 1.00
C HIS A 151 -16.90 -2.75 1.04
N VAL A 152 -16.17 -2.48 -0.05
CA VAL A 152 -14.71 -2.66 -0.11
C VAL A 152 -14.03 -1.30 -0.05
N ILE A 153 -13.23 -1.07 1.00
CA ILE A 153 -12.53 0.18 1.28
C ILE A 153 -11.01 -0.08 1.19
N LEU A 154 -10.32 0.73 0.39
CA LEU A 154 -8.87 0.70 0.17
C LEU A 154 -8.24 2.00 0.71
N PRO A 155 -7.95 2.10 2.02
CA PRO A 155 -7.42 3.33 2.60
C PRO A 155 -5.93 3.49 2.31
N SER A 156 -5.52 4.73 2.05
CA SER A 156 -4.11 5.14 2.08
C SER A 156 -3.74 5.54 3.49
N GLN A 157 -2.70 4.93 4.06
CA GLN A 157 -2.24 5.21 5.42
C GLN A 157 -1.78 6.67 5.59
N VAL A 158 -1.64 7.14 6.83
CA VAL A 158 -1.01 8.44 7.12
C VAL A 158 0.42 8.45 6.55
N GLY A 159 0.74 9.46 5.73
CA GLY A 159 1.99 9.56 4.97
C GLY A 159 1.97 8.97 3.55
N TRP A 160 0.88 8.35 3.11
CA TRP A 160 0.84 7.57 1.86
C TRP A 160 -0.09 8.18 0.80
N ALA A 161 0.37 8.18 -0.45
CA ALA A 161 -0.36 8.65 -1.63
C ALA A 161 -1.01 10.04 -1.47
N PHE A 162 -2.33 10.09 -1.22
CA PHE A 162 -3.11 11.33 -1.12
C PHE A 162 -3.63 11.63 0.30
N SER A 163 -3.21 10.85 1.30
CA SER A 163 -3.46 11.11 2.72
C SER A 163 -2.48 12.14 3.29
N SER A 164 -2.84 12.79 4.39
CA SER A 164 -1.97 13.72 5.11
C SER A 164 -0.68 13.05 5.60
N PRO A 165 0.44 13.79 5.69
CA PRO A 165 1.69 13.29 6.28
C PRO A 165 1.52 12.93 7.76
N PRO A 166 2.43 12.10 8.33
CA PRO A 166 2.55 11.96 9.78
C PRO A 166 2.90 13.31 10.44
N PRO A 167 2.67 13.42 11.76
CA PRO A 167 3.02 14.62 12.53
C PRO A 167 4.53 14.90 12.51
N LEU A 168 4.91 16.15 12.83
CA LEU A 168 6.31 16.61 12.85
C LEU A 168 6.89 16.71 14.28
N ASP A 169 6.05 16.55 15.29
CA ASP A 169 6.27 16.82 16.71
C ASP A 169 6.05 15.59 17.63
N LYS A 170 5.54 14.48 17.08
CA LYS A 170 5.45 13.17 17.75
C LYS A 170 5.82 12.06 16.75
N ASP A 171 6.19 10.89 17.27
CA ASP A 171 6.44 9.68 16.46
C ASP A 171 5.14 9.09 15.90
N TRP A 172 5.24 8.12 14.97
CA TRP A 172 4.08 7.46 14.35
C TRP A 172 4.24 5.94 14.23
N SER A 173 3.40 5.20 14.93
CA SER A 173 3.47 3.73 14.98
C SER A 173 2.43 3.01 14.11
N TYR A 174 2.55 1.69 13.97
CA TYR A 174 1.46 0.87 13.41
C TYR A 174 0.17 0.95 14.24
N ALA A 175 0.25 1.22 15.55
CA ALA A 175 -0.93 1.39 16.39
C ALA A 175 -1.67 2.69 16.08
N ASP A 176 -0.96 3.77 15.74
CA ASP A 176 -1.56 5.03 15.30
C ASP A 176 -2.26 4.88 13.95
N SER A 177 -1.61 4.22 12.98
CA SER A 177 -2.27 3.84 11.72
C SER A 177 -3.49 2.95 11.96
N ALA A 178 -3.40 1.92 12.81
CA ALA A 178 -4.52 1.04 13.14
C ALA A 178 -5.71 1.80 13.75
N ARG A 179 -5.44 2.75 14.65
CA ARG A 179 -6.41 3.57 15.36
C ARG A 179 -7.13 4.58 14.45
N ILE A 180 -6.38 5.25 13.57
CA ILE A 180 -6.95 6.15 12.55
C ILE A 180 -7.77 5.39 11.51
N LEU A 181 -7.30 4.23 11.05
CA LEU A 181 -8.04 3.41 10.08
C LEU A 181 -9.25 2.68 10.70
N HIS A 182 -9.21 2.38 11.99
CA HIS A 182 -10.40 1.98 12.75
C HIS A 182 -11.43 3.11 12.78
N LYS A 183 -11.04 4.34 13.17
CA LYS A 183 -11.93 5.52 13.16
C LYS A 183 -12.51 5.86 11.78
N LEU A 184 -11.81 5.53 10.69
CA LEU A 184 -12.37 5.61 9.33
C LEU A 184 -13.54 4.63 9.14
N MET A 185 -13.38 3.37 9.55
CA MET A 185 -14.42 2.35 9.39
C MET A 185 -15.60 2.57 10.35
N THR A 186 -15.33 2.88 11.62
CA THR A 186 -16.37 3.00 12.67
C THR A 186 -16.96 4.41 12.76
N ALA A 187 -16.21 5.39 13.27
CA ALA A 187 -16.73 6.73 13.52
C ALA A 187 -17.12 7.49 12.24
N THR A 188 -16.45 7.21 11.11
CA THR A 188 -16.67 7.93 9.84
C THR A 188 -17.65 7.22 8.91
N LEU A 189 -17.39 5.96 8.53
CA LEU A 189 -18.26 5.18 7.64
C LEU A 189 -19.42 4.48 8.38
N GLY A 190 -19.39 4.47 9.72
CA GLY A 190 -20.50 4.01 10.56
C GLY A 190 -20.62 2.50 10.71
N PHE A 191 -19.62 1.72 10.29
CA PHE A 191 -19.68 0.26 10.33
C PHE A 191 -19.51 -0.25 11.77
N GLU A 192 -20.58 -0.80 12.35
CA GLU A 192 -20.56 -1.43 13.68
C GLU A 192 -19.66 -2.67 13.73
N LYS A 193 -19.55 -3.38 12.61
CA LYS A 193 -18.67 -4.53 12.40
C LYS A 193 -18.08 -4.52 11.00
N TYR A 194 -16.82 -4.90 10.88
CA TYR A 194 -16.10 -4.99 9.62
C TYR A 194 -15.02 -6.07 9.65
N ALA A 195 -14.58 -6.51 8.47
CA ALA A 195 -13.42 -7.36 8.28
C ALA A 195 -12.19 -6.55 7.85
N VAL A 196 -11.00 -7.04 8.16
CA VAL A 196 -9.73 -6.47 7.69
C VAL A 196 -8.96 -7.52 6.88
N SER A 197 -8.39 -7.11 5.76
CA SER A 197 -7.43 -7.89 4.98
C SER A 197 -6.13 -7.09 4.81
N GLY A 198 -4.96 -7.69 4.96
CA GLY A 198 -3.70 -6.94 4.82
C GLY A 198 -2.48 -7.81 4.52
N GLY A 199 -1.51 -7.24 3.81
CA GLY A 199 -0.18 -7.82 3.53
C GLY A 199 0.93 -6.86 3.91
N ASP A 200 2.15 -7.37 4.13
CA ASP A 200 3.33 -6.57 4.53
C ASP A 200 2.99 -5.64 5.74
N ILE A 201 3.27 -4.33 5.72
CA ILE A 201 2.92 -3.37 6.78
C ILE A 201 1.40 -3.38 7.06
N GLY A 202 0.58 -3.58 6.03
CA GLY A 202 -0.87 -3.72 6.17
C GLY A 202 -1.29 -4.97 6.97
N ALA A 203 -0.47 -6.03 6.99
CA ALA A 203 -0.68 -7.18 7.88
C ALA A 203 -0.36 -6.83 9.34
N GLY A 204 0.72 -6.10 9.61
CA GLY A 204 1.07 -5.63 10.94
C GLY A 204 0.00 -4.71 11.54
N ILE A 205 -0.47 -3.73 10.76
CA ILE A 205 -1.56 -2.84 11.14
C ILE A 205 -2.88 -3.61 11.31
N GLY A 206 -3.22 -4.48 10.36
CA GLY A 206 -4.45 -5.28 10.42
C GLY A 206 -4.50 -6.23 11.63
N ARG A 207 -3.35 -6.80 12.00
CA ARG A 207 -3.20 -7.60 13.23
C ARG A 207 -3.48 -6.77 14.48
N ILE A 208 -2.93 -5.55 14.59
CA ILE A 208 -3.21 -4.64 15.71
C ILE A 208 -4.68 -4.22 15.73
N MET A 209 -5.29 -3.94 14.58
CA MET A 209 -6.72 -3.63 14.52
C MET A 209 -7.56 -4.80 15.05
N ALA A 210 -7.24 -6.03 14.66
CA ALA A 210 -7.95 -7.23 15.07
C ALA A 210 -7.74 -7.63 16.54
N SER A 211 -6.59 -7.34 17.13
CA SER A 211 -6.34 -7.57 18.56
C SER A 211 -6.95 -6.52 19.48
N SER A 212 -7.21 -5.30 18.97
CA SER A 212 -7.51 -4.12 19.80
C SER A 212 -8.96 -3.66 19.73
N TYR A 213 -9.68 -3.95 18.64
CA TYR A 213 -11.02 -3.41 18.37
C TYR A 213 -12.03 -4.54 18.13
N ARG A 214 -13.12 -4.57 18.92
CA ARG A 214 -14.13 -5.65 18.90
C ARG A 214 -15.04 -5.61 17.67
N GLU A 215 -15.02 -4.48 16.96
CA GLU A 215 -15.70 -4.22 15.70
C GLU A 215 -15.03 -4.99 14.54
N VAL A 216 -13.73 -5.29 14.65
CA VAL A 216 -13.01 -6.15 13.69
C VAL A 216 -13.44 -7.60 13.92
N SER A 217 -14.38 -8.05 13.10
CA SER A 217 -15.01 -9.37 13.24
C SER A 217 -14.25 -10.50 12.53
N ALA A 218 -13.30 -10.16 11.66
CA ALA A 218 -12.39 -11.09 11.01
C ALA A 218 -11.11 -10.38 10.54
N PHE A 219 -9.98 -11.09 10.58
CA PHE A 219 -8.72 -10.67 9.98
C PHE A 219 -8.19 -11.74 9.03
N HIS A 220 -7.86 -11.34 7.81
CA HIS A 220 -7.22 -12.16 6.79
C HIS A 220 -5.85 -11.58 6.45
N THR A 221 -4.83 -12.42 6.30
CA THR A 221 -3.53 -11.97 5.80
C THR A 221 -2.89 -12.96 4.84
N ASN A 222 -2.16 -12.42 3.87
CA ASN A 222 -1.27 -13.15 2.97
C ASN A 222 0.22 -12.93 3.33
N HIS A 223 0.52 -12.35 4.50
CA HIS A 223 1.88 -12.11 4.96
C HIS A 223 1.98 -12.20 6.49
N ASN A 224 2.86 -13.04 7.01
CA ASN A 224 3.05 -13.18 8.44
C ASN A 224 4.54 -13.31 8.80
N GLN A 225 5.20 -12.18 9.03
CA GLN A 225 6.55 -12.18 9.58
C GLN A 225 6.51 -12.64 11.05
N MET A 226 7.03 -13.83 11.33
CA MET A 226 7.21 -14.37 12.68
C MET A 226 8.48 -15.23 12.75
N PRO A 227 9.15 -15.33 13.91
CA PRO A 227 10.16 -16.36 14.15
C PRO A 227 9.51 -17.76 14.27
N ARG A 228 10.33 -18.82 14.32
CA ARG A 228 9.87 -20.14 14.79
C ARG A 228 9.30 -19.99 16.21
N PRO A 229 8.10 -20.51 16.52
CA PRO A 229 7.58 -20.53 17.88
C PRO A 229 8.45 -21.39 18.80
N ASP A 230 8.67 -20.93 20.04
CA ASP A 230 9.45 -21.68 21.05
C ASP A 230 8.78 -23.00 21.44
N ASP A 231 7.46 -23.12 21.26
CA ASP A 231 6.62 -24.29 21.54
C ASP A 231 6.38 -25.19 20.30
N ALA A 232 7.11 -24.97 19.19
CA ALA A 232 6.98 -25.75 17.95
C ALA A 232 7.57 -27.17 18.09
N THR A 233 6.75 -28.08 18.64
CA THR A 233 7.05 -29.48 18.99
C THR A 233 7.15 -30.46 17.81
N HIS A 234 6.62 -30.12 16.62
CA HIS A 234 6.57 -31.02 15.47
C HIS A 234 7.51 -30.56 14.36
N GLU A 235 8.55 -31.35 14.07
CA GLU A 235 9.62 -30.99 13.13
C GLU A 235 9.44 -31.54 11.70
N VAL A 236 8.36 -32.27 11.44
CA VAL A 236 8.07 -32.86 10.12
C VAL A 236 7.43 -31.80 9.21
N LEU A 237 8.21 -30.77 8.87
CA LEU A 237 7.89 -29.89 7.75
C LEU A 237 7.93 -30.69 6.44
N GLU A 238 6.94 -30.51 5.59
CA GLU A 238 6.94 -31.03 4.22
C GLU A 238 8.04 -30.38 3.36
N ALA A 239 8.32 -30.96 2.18
CA ALA A 239 9.37 -30.44 1.30
C ALA A 239 9.12 -28.97 0.90
N PHE A 240 7.88 -28.64 0.53
CA PHE A 240 7.51 -27.26 0.14
C PHE A 240 7.59 -26.27 1.31
N GLU A 241 7.38 -26.73 2.55
CA GLU A 241 7.50 -25.91 3.75
C GLU A 241 8.97 -25.65 4.10
N LYS A 242 9.84 -26.65 3.95
CA LYS A 242 11.30 -26.50 4.11
C LYS A 242 11.88 -25.51 3.10
N GLU A 243 11.44 -25.57 1.84
CA GLU A 243 11.78 -24.52 0.87
C GLU A 243 11.21 -23.15 1.27
N GLY A 244 10.00 -23.11 1.85
CA GLY A 244 9.38 -21.88 2.37
C GLY A 244 10.22 -21.22 3.46
N VAL A 245 10.68 -22.01 4.44
CA VAL A 245 11.60 -21.57 5.50
C VAL A 245 12.92 -21.12 4.90
N SER A 246 13.53 -21.91 4.01
CA SER A 246 14.81 -21.57 3.36
C SER A 246 14.76 -20.24 2.60
N ARG A 247 13.67 -19.95 1.87
CA ARG A 247 13.45 -18.65 1.21
C ARG A 247 13.27 -17.51 2.22
N GLY A 248 12.65 -17.78 3.36
CA GLY A 248 12.51 -16.82 4.47
C GLY A 248 13.85 -16.49 5.12
N GLU A 249 14.67 -17.49 5.41
CA GLU A 249 16.02 -17.34 5.98
C GLU A 249 16.96 -16.60 5.01
N GLU A 250 16.91 -16.93 3.72
CA GLU A 250 17.63 -16.20 2.67
C GLU A 250 17.21 -14.72 2.64
N PHE A 251 15.90 -14.42 2.61
CA PHE A 251 15.40 -13.05 2.62
C PHE A 251 15.82 -12.28 3.89
N LEU A 252 15.79 -12.92 5.07
CA LEU A 252 16.29 -12.32 6.31
C LEU A 252 17.78 -11.99 6.24
N SER A 253 18.57 -12.84 5.60
CA SER A 253 20.02 -12.67 5.39
C SER A 253 20.35 -11.56 4.38
N THR A 254 19.85 -11.66 3.15
CA THR A 254 20.24 -10.80 2.01
C THR A 254 19.22 -9.69 1.70
N GLY A 255 17.93 -10.01 1.74
CA GLY A 255 16.85 -9.13 1.29
C GLY A 255 16.49 -7.98 2.25
N THR A 256 16.69 -8.13 3.56
CA THR A 256 16.22 -7.13 4.56
C THR A 256 16.99 -5.81 4.61
N ALA A 257 18.04 -5.61 3.81
CA ALA A 257 18.88 -4.41 3.86
C ALA A 257 18.09 -3.09 3.71
N TYR A 258 17.06 -3.06 2.85
CA TYR A 258 16.22 -1.88 2.67
C TYR A 258 15.43 -1.52 3.95
N GLY A 259 14.86 -2.54 4.61
CA GLY A 259 14.08 -2.39 5.84
C GLY A 259 14.96 -1.95 7.01
N ARG A 260 16.18 -2.50 7.12
CA ARG A 260 17.17 -2.08 8.12
C ARG A 260 17.56 -0.60 7.93
N MET A 261 17.74 -0.15 6.70
CA MET A 261 18.02 1.27 6.40
C MET A 261 16.81 2.18 6.71
N ALA A 262 15.60 1.75 6.36
CA ALA A 262 14.38 2.49 6.63
C ALA A 262 14.09 2.61 8.14
N GLY A 263 14.25 1.52 8.91
CA GLY A 263 14.01 1.51 10.35
C GLY A 263 15.08 2.22 11.19
N THR A 264 16.31 2.37 10.69
CA THR A 264 17.42 2.97 11.47
C THR A 264 17.80 4.38 11.02
N ARG A 265 17.64 4.75 9.75
CA ARG A 265 18.05 6.06 9.20
C ARG A 265 17.02 6.68 8.24
N PRO A 266 15.70 6.70 8.56
CA PRO A 266 14.65 7.16 7.63
C PRO A 266 14.85 8.60 7.16
N GLY A 267 15.25 9.51 8.06
CA GLY A 267 15.51 10.92 7.75
C GLY A 267 16.71 11.16 6.82
N THR A 268 17.60 10.18 6.66
CA THR A 268 18.68 10.20 5.65
C THR A 268 18.19 9.57 4.35
N LEU A 269 17.59 8.38 4.44
CA LEU A 269 17.10 7.60 3.30
C LEU A 269 16.09 8.39 2.44
N GLY A 270 15.12 9.06 3.07
CA GLY A 270 14.15 9.91 2.38
C GLY A 270 14.78 11.12 1.66
N ARG A 271 15.91 11.64 2.17
CA ARG A 271 16.66 12.73 1.49
C ARG A 271 17.41 12.22 0.26
N CYS A 272 17.88 10.96 0.28
CA CYS A 272 18.49 10.30 -0.88
C CYS A 272 17.45 10.04 -1.98
N TRP A 273 16.30 9.43 -1.65
CA TRP A 273 15.24 9.16 -2.63
C TRP A 273 14.70 10.44 -3.27
N ARG A 274 14.33 11.45 -2.46
CA ARG A 274 13.77 12.73 -2.94
C ARG A 274 14.69 13.49 -3.90
N ARG A 275 15.99 13.20 -3.91
CA ARG A 275 16.96 13.90 -4.77
C ARG A 275 17.13 13.34 -6.19
N ARG A 276 16.86 12.04 -6.42
CA ARG A 276 16.84 11.35 -7.74
C ARG A 276 16.56 9.84 -7.67
N LEU A 277 16.77 9.18 -6.53
CA LEU A 277 17.05 7.73 -6.48
C LEU A 277 15.83 6.80 -6.33
N LEU A 278 14.59 7.30 -6.29
CA LEU A 278 13.43 6.48 -5.93
C LEU A 278 13.20 5.28 -6.87
N ARG A 279 13.47 5.40 -8.18
CA ARG A 279 13.34 4.27 -9.13
C ARG A 279 14.26 3.10 -8.76
N CYS A 280 15.53 3.36 -8.49
CA CYS A 280 16.57 2.34 -8.24
C CYS A 280 16.45 1.61 -6.90
N TRP A 281 15.35 1.82 -6.18
CA TRP A 281 15.05 1.22 -4.87
C TRP A 281 13.65 0.59 -4.83
N LEU A 282 12.80 0.84 -5.84
CA LEU A 282 11.40 0.41 -5.89
C LEU A 282 11.08 -0.55 -7.04
N GLY A 283 11.99 -0.72 -7.99
CA GLY A 283 12.00 -1.79 -8.99
C GLY A 283 13.35 -2.48 -8.98
#